data_AF-A0A5J4IQA4-F1
#
_entry.id   AF-A0A5J4IQA4-F1
#
_cell.length_a   1.000
_cell.length_b   1.000
_cell.length_c   1.000
_cell.angle_alpha   90.00
_cell.angle_beta   90.00
_cell.angle_gamma   90.00
#
_symmetry.space_group_name_H-M   'P 1'
#
loop_
_entity.id
_entity.type
_entity.pdbx_description
1 polymer ?
#
loop_
_entity_poly.entity_id
_entity_poly.type
_entity_poly.pdbx_seq_one_letter_code
_entity_poly.pdbx_strand_id
1 'polypeptide(L)'
;MKISVFIISSVLALTSCAAQNTLSATAPVTTSSQENISNSSGIIKEYNGKIGIGTATPDELLTVKGIIHSQEVLVDLQGAVAPDYVFEAYFNGASALKPSYQMMDLNDVSAYIKEHHHLPEIESAATLAKEGLELKKMNLLLLQKIEELTLYTIEQQSQIDQLKVAVSTLIKK
;
A
#
# COMPACT_ATOMS: atom_id res chain seq x y z
N MET A 1 -52.72 36.63 -46.36
CA MET A 1 -54.18 36.68 -46.60
C MET A 1 -54.60 35.30 -47.14
N LYS A 2 -55.57 34.67 -46.47
CA LYS A 2 -55.99 33.26 -46.60
C LYS A 2 -56.63 32.97 -47.97
N ILE A 3 -56.31 31.83 -48.58
CA ILE A 3 -57.30 31.00 -49.30
C ILE A 3 -57.00 29.53 -48.99
N SER A 4 -58.05 28.81 -48.60
CA SER A 4 -58.07 27.43 -48.11
C SER A 4 -59.23 26.73 -48.80
N VAL A 5 -59.00 25.61 -49.50
CA VAL A 5 -59.97 24.56 -49.90
C VAL A 5 -59.13 23.32 -50.25
N PHE A 6 -59.06 22.20 -49.53
CA PHE A 6 -60.01 21.15 -49.09
C PHE A 6 -60.53 20.20 -50.20
N ILE A 7 -60.33 18.90 -49.92
CA ILE A 7 -61.03 17.65 -50.33
C ILE A 7 -60.90 17.05 -51.75
N ILE A 8 -60.54 15.74 -51.79
CA ILE A 8 -61.26 14.54 -52.31
C ILE A 8 -60.21 13.39 -52.38
N SER A 9 -60.23 12.39 -51.49
CA SER A 9 -60.95 11.10 -51.53
C SER A 9 -60.22 9.95 -52.26
N SER A 10 -60.18 8.80 -51.57
CA SER A 10 -60.15 7.43 -52.10
C SER A 10 -58.84 6.89 -52.70
N VAL A 11 -58.30 5.82 -52.11
CA VAL A 11 -58.50 4.43 -52.57
C VAL A 11 -57.63 3.49 -51.72
N LEU A 12 -58.28 2.44 -51.24
CA LEU A 12 -57.78 1.25 -50.56
C LEU A 12 -56.99 0.35 -51.54
N ALA A 13 -55.78 -0.08 -51.17
CA ALA A 13 -55.17 -1.29 -51.74
C ALA A 13 -54.33 -2.00 -50.67
N LEU A 14 -54.87 -3.10 -50.15
CA LEU A 14 -54.09 -4.17 -49.52
C LEU A 14 -53.50 -5.04 -50.63
N THR A 15 -52.18 -5.17 -50.69
CA THR A 15 -51.53 -6.32 -51.32
C THR A 15 -50.22 -6.64 -50.61
N SER A 16 -50.24 -7.80 -49.95
CA SER A 16 -49.13 -8.62 -49.49
C SER A 16 -47.94 -8.66 -50.45
N CYS A 17 -46.70 -8.52 -49.95
CA CYS A 17 -45.55 -9.25 -50.50
C CYS A 17 -44.35 -9.27 -49.53
N ALA A 18 -43.94 -10.51 -49.21
CA ALA A 18 -42.60 -11.02 -48.90
C ALA A 18 -41.57 -10.18 -48.11
N ALA A 19 -41.15 -10.77 -47.00
CA ALA A 19 -39.89 -10.53 -46.33
C ALA A 19 -38.68 -10.79 -47.26
N GLN A 20 -37.71 -9.88 -47.23
CA GLN A 20 -36.27 -10.12 -47.28
C GLN A 20 -35.57 -8.75 -47.36
N ASN A 21 -34.97 -8.28 -46.27
CA ASN A 21 -34.02 -7.17 -46.33
C ASN A 21 -32.82 -7.45 -45.43
N THR A 22 -31.81 -8.03 -46.08
CA THR A 22 -30.37 -7.67 -46.02
C THR A 22 -29.84 -6.97 -44.76
N LEU A 23 -28.95 -7.69 -44.05
CA LEU A 23 -28.02 -7.10 -43.09
C LEU A 23 -27.23 -5.97 -43.75
N SER A 24 -27.33 -4.75 -43.20
CA SER A 24 -26.34 -3.70 -43.41
C SER A 24 -25.92 -3.17 -42.03
N ALA A 25 -24.65 -3.38 -41.71
CA ALA A 25 -24.03 -2.99 -40.45
C ALA A 25 -23.88 -1.48 -40.33
N THR A 26 -24.32 -0.89 -39.21
CA THR A 26 -23.77 0.36 -38.63
C THR A 26 -24.19 0.46 -37.14
N ALA A 27 -23.21 0.83 -36.30
CA ALA A 27 -23.25 1.33 -34.92
C ALA A 27 -22.77 0.38 -33.80
N PRO A 28 -21.76 0.79 -33.00
CA PRO A 28 -21.30 0.03 -31.84
C PRO A 28 -22.17 0.39 -30.64
N VAL A 29 -22.93 -0.57 -30.14
CA VAL A 29 -23.46 -0.51 -28.77
C VAL A 29 -22.77 -1.62 -28.01
N THR A 30 -21.59 -1.31 -27.49
CA THR A 30 -21.02 -2.04 -26.36
C THR A 30 -21.79 -1.61 -25.12
N THR A 31 -23.01 -2.09 -24.98
CA THR A 31 -23.59 -2.28 -23.65
C THR A 31 -23.15 -3.65 -23.20
N SER A 32 -21.90 -3.75 -22.75
CA SER A 32 -21.61 -4.71 -21.69
C SER A 32 -22.54 -4.32 -20.56
N SER A 33 -23.56 -5.13 -20.34
CA SER A 33 -24.42 -5.06 -19.16
C SER A 33 -23.51 -5.16 -17.94
N GLN A 34 -23.05 -4.01 -17.45
CA GLN A 34 -22.79 -3.91 -16.02
C GLN A 34 -24.15 -4.13 -15.40
N GLU A 35 -24.38 -5.36 -14.93
CA GLU A 35 -25.29 -5.54 -13.82
C GLU A 35 -24.72 -4.66 -12.70
N ASN A 36 -25.22 -3.43 -12.64
CA ASN A 36 -25.17 -2.62 -11.46
C ASN A 36 -25.84 -3.48 -10.40
N ILE A 37 -25.03 -4.19 -9.61
CA ILE A 37 -25.44 -4.59 -8.29
C ILE A 37 -25.62 -3.26 -7.56
N SER A 38 -26.82 -2.68 -7.72
CA SER A 38 -27.33 -1.63 -6.87
C SER A 38 -27.55 -2.28 -5.52
N ASN A 39 -26.45 -2.57 -4.83
CA ASN A 39 -26.45 -2.80 -3.42
C ASN A 39 -27.03 -1.52 -2.83
N SER A 40 -28.30 -1.57 -2.45
CA SER A 40 -29.03 -0.54 -1.73
C SER A 40 -28.48 -0.34 -0.29
N SER A 41 -27.17 -0.50 -0.13
CA SER A 41 -26.35 -0.24 1.04
C SER A 41 -25.08 0.41 0.52
N GLY A 42 -25.08 1.74 0.43
CA GLY A 42 -24.05 2.59 -0.19
C GLY A 42 -22.69 2.62 0.53
N ILE A 43 -22.21 1.47 0.99
CA ILE A 43 -20.96 1.29 1.74
C ILE A 43 -19.79 1.03 0.81
N ILE A 44 -19.99 0.30 -0.31
CA ILE A 44 -18.97 0.03 -1.33
C ILE A 44 -19.27 0.89 -2.56
N LYS A 45 -18.30 1.69 -3.00
CA LYS A 45 -18.41 2.58 -4.16
C LYS A 45 -17.25 2.33 -5.12
N GLU A 46 -17.57 2.24 -6.40
CA GLU A 46 -16.57 2.27 -7.47
C GLU A 46 -16.43 3.70 -8.00
N TYR A 47 -15.19 4.19 -8.09
CA TYR A 47 -14.89 5.49 -8.69
C TYR A 47 -13.62 5.35 -9.54
N ASN A 48 -13.75 5.56 -10.86
CA ASN A 48 -12.65 5.44 -11.83
C ASN A 48 -11.86 4.11 -11.74
N GLY A 49 -12.56 2.99 -11.55
CA GLY A 49 -11.94 1.66 -11.43
C GLY A 49 -11.26 1.37 -10.08
N LYS A 50 -11.41 2.26 -9.10
CA LYS A 50 -10.97 2.06 -7.71
C LYS A 50 -12.15 1.71 -6.81
N ILE A 51 -11.91 0.90 -5.79
CA ILE A 51 -12.93 0.47 -4.82
C ILE A 51 -12.75 1.24 -3.51
N GLY A 52 -13.77 2.02 -3.13
CA GLY A 52 -13.86 2.72 -1.85
C GLY A 52 -14.88 2.07 -0.93
N ILE A 53 -14.48 1.72 0.30
CA ILE A 53 -15.37 1.27 1.37
C ILE A 53 -15.49 2.41 2.40
N GLY A 54 -16.67 3.00 2.54
CA GLY A 54 -16.90 4.14 3.44
C GLY A 54 -16.35 5.49 2.96
N THR A 55 -15.85 5.56 1.72
CA THR A 55 -15.41 6.80 1.05
C THR A 55 -15.95 6.87 -0.38
N ALA A 56 -16.23 8.08 -0.86
CA ALA A 56 -16.61 8.31 -2.27
C ALA A 56 -15.41 8.64 -3.16
N THR A 57 -14.26 8.93 -2.56
CA THR A 57 -13.04 9.36 -3.24
C THR A 57 -11.89 8.46 -2.80
N PRO A 58 -11.76 7.25 -3.37
CA PRO A 58 -10.62 6.38 -3.10
C PRO A 58 -9.33 6.96 -3.69
N ASP A 59 -8.28 7.00 -2.87
CA ASP A 59 -6.92 7.40 -3.21
C ASP A 59 -6.13 6.24 -3.84
N GLU A 60 -6.32 5.02 -3.36
CA GLU A 60 -5.68 3.79 -3.87
C GLU A 60 -6.68 2.82 -4.53
N LEU A 61 -6.20 1.72 -5.12
CA LEU A 61 -7.06 0.71 -5.74
C LEU A 61 -8.13 0.16 -4.78
N LEU A 62 -7.77 0.05 -3.50
CA LEU A 62 -8.68 -0.26 -2.40
C LEU A 62 -8.45 0.73 -1.26
N THR A 63 -9.44 1.56 -0.98
CA THR A 63 -9.43 2.50 0.15
C THR A 63 -10.54 2.14 1.12
N VAL A 64 -10.19 1.91 2.38
CA VAL A 64 -11.17 1.63 3.45
C VAL A 64 -11.12 2.74 4.49
N LYS A 65 -12.21 3.51 4.59
CA LYS A 65 -12.37 4.52 5.64
C LYS A 65 -13.05 3.88 6.85
N GLY A 66 -12.27 3.13 7.63
CA GLY A 66 -12.75 2.41 8.81
C GLY A 66 -11.74 1.40 9.33
N ILE A 67 -12.21 0.53 10.22
CA ILE A 67 -11.39 -0.57 10.78
C ILE A 67 -11.59 -1.81 9.91
N ILE A 68 -10.48 -2.43 9.52
CA ILE A 68 -10.48 -3.73 8.85
C ILE A 68 -10.29 -4.81 9.91
N HIS A 69 -11.21 -5.77 9.97
CA HIS A 69 -11.08 -6.96 10.82
C HIS A 69 -10.78 -8.16 9.93
N SER A 70 -9.53 -8.64 9.96
CA SER A 70 -9.03 -9.77 9.19
C SER A 70 -8.27 -10.74 10.10
N GLN A 71 -8.28 -12.03 9.77
CA GLN A 71 -7.47 -13.02 10.50
C GLN A 71 -5.98 -12.92 10.15
N GLU A 72 -5.65 -12.62 8.89
CA GLU A 72 -4.27 -12.51 8.41
C GLU A 72 -4.20 -11.57 7.20
N VAL A 73 -3.07 -10.88 7.06
CA VAL A 73 -2.76 -10.03 5.91
C VAL A 73 -1.41 -10.47 5.36
N LEU A 74 -1.42 -11.07 4.17
CA LEU A 74 -0.20 -11.42 3.44
C LEU A 74 0.22 -10.21 2.61
N VAL A 75 1.45 -9.73 2.84
CA VAL A 75 2.04 -8.61 2.11
C VAL A 75 3.16 -9.12 1.24
N ASP A 76 3.02 -8.99 -0.07
CA ASP A 76 4.06 -9.40 -1.00
C ASP A 76 5.28 -8.48 -0.90
N LEU A 77 6.43 -9.10 -0.62
CA LEU A 77 7.71 -8.42 -0.52
C LEU A 77 8.42 -8.30 -1.85
N GLN A 78 7.72 -8.41 -2.99
CA GLN A 78 8.35 -8.29 -4.32
C GLN A 78 9.25 -7.04 -4.39
N GLY A 79 10.56 -7.27 -4.58
CA GLY A 79 11.60 -6.23 -4.63
C GLY A 79 12.05 -5.64 -3.28
N ALA A 80 11.42 -6.00 -2.16
CA ALA A 80 11.88 -5.61 -0.83
C ALA A 80 12.96 -6.58 -0.34
N VAL A 81 14.03 -6.00 0.18
CA VAL A 81 15.19 -6.71 0.71
C VAL A 81 14.96 -6.91 2.21
N ALA A 82 15.06 -8.15 2.69
CA ALA A 82 15.06 -8.45 4.11
C ALA A 82 16.27 -7.77 4.80
N PRO A 83 16.14 -7.32 6.05
CA PRO A 83 17.18 -6.54 6.70
C PRO A 83 18.45 -7.32 7.09
N ASP A 84 18.60 -8.58 6.71
CA ASP A 84 19.78 -9.43 6.90
C ASP A 84 21.12 -8.75 6.53
N TYR A 85 21.07 -7.70 5.70
CA TYR A 85 22.21 -6.83 5.41
C TYR A 85 22.84 -6.18 6.65
N VAL A 86 22.13 -6.07 7.77
CA VAL A 86 22.67 -5.51 9.02
C VAL A 86 23.79 -6.41 9.55
N PHE A 87 23.57 -7.72 9.57
CA PHE A 87 24.58 -8.68 9.99
C PHE A 87 25.73 -8.78 8.98
N GLU A 88 25.44 -8.76 7.68
CA GLU A 88 26.49 -8.76 6.66
C GLU A 88 27.41 -7.55 6.81
N ALA A 89 26.86 -6.36 6.99
CA ALA A 89 27.65 -5.15 7.18
C ALA A 89 28.50 -5.23 8.47
N TYR A 90 27.96 -5.78 9.56
CA TYR A 90 28.67 -5.91 10.83
C TYR A 90 29.82 -6.94 10.78
N PHE A 91 29.58 -8.14 10.24
CA PHE A 91 30.57 -9.22 10.25
C PHE A 91 31.52 -9.21 9.04
N ASN A 92 31.03 -8.79 7.87
CA ASN A 92 31.80 -8.82 6.62
C ASN A 92 32.31 -7.43 6.20
N GLY A 93 31.89 -6.37 6.90
CA GLY A 93 32.25 -4.97 6.61
C GLY A 93 31.43 -4.30 5.52
N ALA A 94 30.69 -5.07 4.71
CA ALA A 94 29.77 -4.56 3.70
C ALA A 94 28.66 -5.58 3.42
N SER A 95 27.48 -5.09 3.08
CA SER A 95 26.39 -5.94 2.56
C SER A 95 26.29 -5.87 1.04
N ALA A 96 26.06 -7.03 0.41
CA ALA A 96 25.77 -7.09 -1.03
C ALA A 96 24.37 -6.57 -1.34
N LEU A 97 23.45 -6.70 -0.38
CA LEU A 97 22.05 -6.32 -0.50
C LEU A 97 21.84 -4.82 -0.30
N LYS A 98 22.58 -4.19 0.62
CA LYS A 98 22.56 -2.75 0.86
C LYS A 98 23.97 -2.19 1.12
N PRO A 99 24.74 -1.87 0.05
CA PRO A 99 26.12 -1.41 0.19
C PRO A 99 26.28 -0.07 0.91
N SER A 100 25.23 0.77 0.92
CA SER A 100 25.21 2.06 1.61
C SER A 100 24.81 1.97 3.07
N TYR A 101 24.49 0.77 3.58
CA TYR A 101 24.11 0.61 4.97
C TYR A 101 25.33 0.74 5.88
N GLN A 102 25.21 1.57 6.90
CA GLN A 102 26.21 1.72 7.94
C GLN A 102 25.50 1.71 9.29
N MET A 103 25.94 0.80 10.16
CA MET A 103 25.48 0.76 11.55
C MET A 103 26.06 1.98 12.29
N MET A 104 25.19 2.69 12.98
CA MET A 104 25.54 3.88 13.76
C MET A 104 26.19 3.47 15.09
N ASP A 105 27.02 4.32 15.71
CA ASP A 105 27.52 4.06 17.06
C ASP A 105 26.44 4.41 18.11
N LEU A 106 26.46 3.73 19.27
CA LEU A 106 25.51 4.01 20.36
C LEU A 106 25.56 5.47 20.84
N ASN A 107 26.71 6.13 20.78
CA ASN A 107 26.84 7.54 21.15
C ASN A 107 26.12 8.46 20.16
N ASP A 108 26.26 8.17 18.87
CA ASP A 108 25.59 8.93 17.80
C ASP A 108 24.08 8.70 17.84
N VAL A 109 23.64 7.46 18.07
CA VAL A 109 22.22 7.13 18.28
C VAL A 109 21.66 7.88 19.48
N SER A 110 22.40 7.90 20.60
CA SER A 110 21.99 8.64 21.81
C SER A 110 21.86 10.15 21.56
N ALA A 111 22.81 10.73 20.83
CA ALA A 111 22.75 12.14 20.43
C ALA A 111 21.54 12.42 19.55
N TYR A 112 21.28 11.59 18.54
CA TYR A 112 20.12 11.71 17.66
C TYR A 112 18.80 11.62 18.43
N ILE A 113 18.64 10.63 19.31
CA ILE A 113 17.43 10.45 20.12
C ILE A 113 17.20 11.67 21.03
N LYS A 114 18.27 12.22 21.59
CA LYS A 114 18.18 13.40 22.46
C LYS A 114 17.72 14.65 21.71
N GLU A 115 18.12 14.81 20.45
CA GLU A 115 17.77 15.95 19.60
C GLU A 115 16.38 15.79 18.95
N HIS A 116 16.09 14.61 18.41
CA HIS A 116 14.92 14.39 17.55
C HIS A 116 13.76 13.65 18.24
N HIS A 117 14.00 13.03 19.40
CA HIS A 117 13.00 12.26 20.18
C HIS A 117 12.37 11.07 19.44
N HIS A 118 13.01 10.58 18.37
CA HIS A 118 12.66 9.35 17.68
C HIS A 118 13.95 8.64 17.22
N LEU A 119 13.83 7.37 16.85
CA LEU A 119 14.98 6.61 16.34
C LEU A 119 15.35 7.07 14.92
N PRO A 120 16.63 6.98 14.53
CA PRO A 120 17.04 7.21 13.15
C PRO A 120 16.20 6.36 12.18
N GLU A 121 15.92 6.92 11.00
CA GLU A 121 15.11 6.31 9.92
C GLU A 121 13.61 6.10 10.22
N ILE A 122 13.17 6.24 11.48
CA ILE A 122 11.76 6.16 11.85
C ILE A 122 11.17 7.56 11.84
N GLU A 123 10.08 7.74 11.09
CA GLU A 123 9.36 9.01 11.04
C GLU A 123 8.81 9.44 12.42
N SER A 124 8.76 10.75 12.64
CA SER A 124 8.19 11.30 13.86
C SER A 124 6.70 10.94 14.01
N ALA A 125 6.20 10.89 15.25
CA ALA A 125 4.78 10.65 15.51
C ALA A 125 3.86 11.67 14.81
N ALA A 126 4.32 12.92 14.64
CA ALA A 126 3.58 13.96 13.93
C ALA A 126 3.48 13.69 12.41
N THR A 127 4.52 13.11 11.81
CA THR A 127 4.52 12.70 10.41
C THR A 127 3.59 11.50 10.22
N LEU A 128 3.71 10.48 11.05
CA LEU A 128 2.86 9.28 11.01
C LEU A 128 1.37 9.60 11.22
N ALA A 129 1.05 10.60 12.04
CA ALA A 129 -0.33 11.04 12.22
C ALA A 129 -0.93 11.72 10.97
N LYS A 130 -0.09 12.28 10.09
CA LYS A 130 -0.52 12.97 8.87
C LYS A 130 -0.54 12.04 7.65
N GLU A 131 0.52 11.27 7.48
CA GLU A 131 0.75 10.46 6.27
C GLU A 131 0.25 9.02 6.43
N GLY A 132 -0.02 8.60 7.67
CA GLY A 132 -0.42 7.23 7.99
C GLY A 132 0.76 6.30 8.21
N LEU A 133 0.48 5.01 8.26
CA LEU A 133 1.46 3.97 8.54
C LEU A 133 1.52 2.97 7.38
N GLU A 134 2.67 2.90 6.72
CA GLU A 134 2.95 1.88 5.73
C GLU A 134 3.34 0.57 6.43
N LEU A 135 2.44 -0.42 6.46
CA LEU A 135 2.66 -1.70 7.15
C LEU A 135 3.92 -2.43 6.66
N LYS A 136 4.14 -2.51 5.35
CA LYS A 136 5.31 -3.18 4.77
C LYS A 136 6.62 -2.52 5.23
N LYS A 137 6.72 -1.22 4.99
CA LYS A 137 7.91 -0.42 5.31
C LYS A 137 8.21 -0.47 6.81
N MET A 138 7.20 -0.26 7.66
CA MET A 138 7.40 -0.27 9.11
C MET A 138 7.84 -1.64 9.63
N ASN A 139 7.29 -2.74 9.13
CA ASN A 139 7.72 -4.08 9.55
C ASN A 139 9.18 -4.36 9.14
N LEU A 140 9.61 -3.94 7.95
CA LEU A 140 11.00 -4.08 7.51
C LEU A 140 11.95 -3.21 8.36
N LEU A 141 11.58 -1.97 8.66
CA LEU A 141 12.36 -1.11 9.56
C LEU A 141 12.43 -1.69 10.98
N LEU A 142 11.33 -2.24 11.50
CA LEU A 142 11.32 -2.85 12.82
C LEU A 142 12.28 -4.05 12.89
N LEU A 143 12.26 -4.91 11.88
CA LEU A 143 13.21 -6.02 11.79
C LEU A 143 14.65 -5.51 11.74
N GLN A 144 14.95 -4.49 10.94
CA GLN A 144 16.27 -3.86 10.90
C GLN A 144 16.71 -3.37 12.30
N LYS A 145 15.83 -2.69 13.05
CA LYS A 145 16.15 -2.21 14.40
C LYS A 145 16.30 -3.32 15.43
N ILE A 146 15.58 -4.44 15.27
CA ILE A 146 15.77 -5.62 16.11
C ILE A 146 17.15 -6.25 15.87
N GLU A 147 17.60 -6.33 14.63
CA GLU A 147 18.94 -6.83 14.29
C GLU A 147 20.04 -5.92 14.84
N GLU A 148 19.91 -4.60 14.64
CA GLU A 148 20.81 -3.59 15.23
C GLU A 148 20.87 -3.73 16.76
N LEU A 149 19.71 -3.83 17.42
CA LEU A 149 19.63 -4.00 18.89
C LEU A 149 20.28 -5.29 19.37
N THR A 150 20.12 -6.37 18.61
CA THR A 150 20.73 -7.67 18.92
C THR A 150 22.26 -7.55 18.88
N LEU A 151 22.81 -6.87 17.88
CA LEU A 151 24.25 -6.61 17.78
C LEU A 151 24.77 -5.77 18.94
N TYR A 152 24.10 -4.66 19.28
CA TYR A 152 24.48 -3.86 20.45
C TYR A 152 24.43 -4.68 21.75
N THR A 153 23.45 -5.56 21.91
CA THR A 153 23.32 -6.40 23.10
C THR A 153 24.47 -7.41 23.19
N ILE A 154 24.87 -8.02 22.08
CA ILE A 154 26.03 -8.92 22.02
C ILE A 154 27.31 -8.17 22.39
N GLU A 155 27.49 -6.96 21.87
CA GLU A 155 28.64 -6.12 22.20
C GLU A 155 28.67 -5.74 23.68
N GLN A 156 27.54 -5.28 24.22
CA GLN A 156 27.40 -4.95 25.65
C GLN A 156 27.71 -6.16 26.54
N GLN A 157 27.21 -7.35 26.20
CA GLN A 157 27.50 -8.57 26.94
C GLN A 157 28.99 -8.92 26.92
N SER A 158 29.64 -8.78 25.76
CA SER A 158 31.09 -8.98 25.61
C SER A 158 31.88 -8.01 26.50
N GLN A 159 31.53 -6.72 26.51
CA GLN A 159 32.17 -5.72 27.37
C GLN A 159 31.97 -6.04 28.86
N ILE A 160 30.77 -6.45 29.27
CA ILE A 160 30.47 -6.85 30.65
C ILE A 160 31.35 -8.03 31.07
N ASP A 161 31.52 -9.04 30.22
CA ASP A 161 32.31 -10.22 30.56
C ASP A 161 33.81 -9.90 30.64
N GLN A 162 34.31 -9.03 29.76
CA GLN A 162 35.68 -8.48 29.88
C GLN A 162 35.88 -7.73 31.20
N LEU A 163 34.93 -6.88 31.60
CA LEU A 163 34.97 -6.15 32.86
C LEU A 163 34.94 -7.10 34.07
N LYS A 164 34.11 -8.14 34.05
CA LYS A 164 34.07 -9.16 35.12
C LYS A 164 35.41 -9.88 35.26
N VAL A 165 36.04 -10.24 34.14
CA VAL A 165 37.36 -10.88 34.15
C VAL A 165 38.39 -9.94 34.78
N ALA A 166 38.45 -8.68 34.32
CA ALA A 166 39.38 -7.68 34.85
C ALA A 166 39.21 -7.48 36.37
N VAL A 167 37.96 -7.31 36.84
CA VAL A 167 37.64 -7.18 38.26
C VAL A 167 38.07 -8.43 39.04
N SER A 168 37.82 -9.62 38.52
CA SER A 168 38.21 -10.87 39.18
C SER A 168 39.74 -11.02 39.31
N THR A 169 40.50 -10.52 38.34
CA THR A 169 41.97 -10.52 38.38
C THR A 169 42.51 -9.53 39.40
N LEU A 170 41.87 -8.35 39.53
CA LEU A 170 42.26 -7.33 40.51
C LEU A 170 41.97 -7.76 41.95
N ILE A 171 40.86 -8.45 42.20
CA ILE A 171 40.49 -8.95 43.54
C ILE A 171 41.44 -10.06 44.02
N LYS A 172 42.03 -10.83 43.10
CA LYS A 172 42.96 -11.94 43.44
C LYS A 172 44.38 -11.48 43.75
N LYS A 173 44.69 -10.18 43.57
CA LYS A 173 46.01 -9.59 43.76
C LYS A 173 46.09 -8.87 45.09
#